data_AF-A0A7W3MU41-F1
#
_entry.id   AF-A0A7W3MU41-F1
#
_cell.length_a   1.000
_cell.length_b   1.000
_cell.length_c   1.000
_cell.angle_alpha   90.00
_cell.angle_beta   90.00
_cell.angle_gamma   90.00
#
_symmetry.space_group_name_H-M   'P 1'
#
loop_
_entity.id
_entity.type
_entity.pdbx_description
1 polymer ?
#
loop_
_entity_poly.entity_id
_entity_poly.type
_entity_poly.pdbx_seq_one_letter_code
_entity_poly.pdbx_strand_id
1 'polypeptide(L)'
;MTTDEERRQALQALAAVLRGQGYRVTVACHHLTAGDGAGRVVEVWAQRRASDNGRLWFTEAGGFPICEADKPADALVAVKGALRQVGP
;
A
#
# COMPACT_ATOMS: atom_id res chain seq x y z
N MET A 1 14.00 12.57 -10.35
CA MET A 1 13.19 12.15 -9.20
C MET A 1 14.00 11.13 -8.41
N THR A 2 14.12 11.31 -7.10
CA THR A 2 14.81 10.34 -6.24
C THR A 2 13.89 9.15 -5.97
N THR A 3 14.46 7.99 -5.66
CA THR A 3 13.71 6.77 -5.32
C THR A 3 12.75 6.97 -4.14
N ASP A 4 13.02 7.93 -3.26
CA ASP A 4 12.15 8.30 -2.14
C ASP A 4 10.87 9.01 -2.61
N GLU A 5 11.00 9.90 -3.59
CA GLU A 5 9.88 10.67 -4.12
C GLU A 5 8.90 9.77 -4.88
N GLU A 6 9.40 8.83 -5.70
CA GLU A 6 8.56 7.87 -6.42
C GLU A 6 7.78 6.98 -5.45
N ARG A 7 8.43 6.51 -4.37
CA ARG A 7 7.79 5.73 -3.30
C ARG A 7 6.68 6.54 -2.64
N ARG A 8 6.97 7.79 -2.29
CA ARG A 8 6.00 8.68 -1.66
C ARG A 8 4.82 8.96 -2.59
N GLN A 9 5.06 9.24 -3.87
CA GLN A 9 4.02 9.47 -4.86
C GLN A 9 3.10 8.25 -5.03
N ALA A 10 3.66 7.05 -5.13
CA ALA A 10 2.88 5.82 -5.21
C ALA A 10 2.00 5.61 -3.97
N LEU A 11 2.56 5.80 -2.76
CA LEU A 11 1.80 5.70 -1.52
C LEU A 11 0.69 6.75 -1.41
N GLN A 12 0.94 7.98 -1.87
CA GLN A 12 -0.06 9.04 -1.88
C GLN A 12 -1.19 8.74 -2.87
N ALA A 13 -0.87 8.19 -4.06
CA ALA A 13 -1.88 7.75 -5.02
C ALA A 13 -2.76 6.64 -4.44
N LEU A 14 -2.16 5.63 -3.81
CA LEU A 14 -2.91 4.57 -3.12
C LEU A 14 -3.73 5.12 -1.95
N ALA A 15 -3.18 6.06 -1.17
CA ALA A 15 -3.90 6.71 -0.08
C ALA A 15 -5.13 7.49 -0.57
N ALA A 16 -5.04 8.18 -1.71
CA ALA A 16 -6.18 8.88 -2.31
C ALA A 16 -7.30 7.90 -2.70
N VAL A 17 -6.94 6.77 -3.33
CA VAL A 17 -7.90 5.71 -3.70
C VAL A 17 -8.57 5.11 -2.47
N LEU A 18 -7.81 4.76 -1.44
CA LEU A 18 -8.33 4.18 -0.20
C LEU A 18 -9.24 5.16 0.56
N ARG A 19 -8.87 6.43 0.65
CA ARG A 19 -9.70 7.48 1.26
C ARG A 19 -11.01 7.67 0.51
N GLY A 20 -10.98 7.62 -0.83
CA GLY A 20 -12.19 7.65 -1.66
C GLY A 20 -13.14 6.47 -1.41
N GLN A 21 -12.67 5.39 -0.80
CA GLN A 21 -13.46 4.22 -0.41
C GLN A 21 -13.88 4.23 1.07
N GLY A 22 -13.56 5.31 1.81
CA GLY A 22 -13.92 5.47 3.22
C GLY A 22 -12.92 4.89 4.23
N TYR A 23 -11.75 4.42 3.80
CA TYR A 23 -10.72 3.93 4.72
C TYR A 23 -9.94 5.08 5.36
N ARG A 24 -9.56 4.91 6.63
CA ARG A 24 -8.65 5.81 7.32
C ARG A 24 -7.22 5.48 6.89
N VAL A 25 -6.50 6.44 6.31
CA VAL A 25 -5.14 6.21 5.80
C VAL A 25 -4.14 7.18 6.39
N THR A 26 -3.07 6.64 6.95
CA THR A 26 -1.87 7.35 7.39
C THR A 26 -0.70 6.97 6.49
N VAL A 27 0.04 7.94 5.97
CA VAL A 27 1.25 7.69 5.18
C VAL A 27 2.46 8.10 6.02
N ALA A 28 3.42 7.19 6.19
CA ALA A 28 4.63 7.43 6.96
C ALA A 28 5.86 6.98 6.17
N CYS A 29 6.68 7.94 5.75
CA CYS A 29 7.90 7.74 4.96
C CYS A 29 7.70 6.80 3.75
N HIS A 30 7.94 5.49 3.92
CA HIS A 30 7.95 4.48 2.87
C HIS A 30 6.82 3.45 2.96
N HIS A 31 5.87 3.66 3.87
CA HIS A 31 4.68 2.83 3.99
C HIS A 31 3.43 3.69 4.23
N LEU A 32 2.28 3.04 4.07
CA LEU A 32 1.01 3.57 4.51
C LEU A 32 0.28 2.51 5.34
N THR A 33 -0.57 3.00 6.22
CA THR A 33 -1.41 2.21 7.10
C THR A 33 -2.85 2.53 6.77
N ALA A 34 -3.63 1.51 6.40
CA ALA A 34 -5.04 1.63 6.07
C ALA A 34 -5.88 0.92 7.13
N GLY A 35 -6.85 1.63 7.70
CA GLY A 35 -7.77 1.11 8.70
C GLY A 35 -9.23 1.29 8.28
N ASP A 36 -10.07 0.37 8.71
CA ASP A 36 -11.51 0.38 8.39
C ASP A 36 -12.38 1.12 9.43
N GLY A 37 -11.77 1.63 10.49
CA GLY A 37 -12.46 2.30 11.60
C GLY A 37 -13.10 1.37 12.63
N ALA A 38 -13.15 0.06 12.38
CA ALA A 38 -13.61 -0.96 13.32
C ALA A 38 -12.47 -1.60 14.13
N GLY A 39 -11.25 -1.04 14.02
CA GLY A 39 -10.04 -1.52 14.70
C GLY A 39 -9.14 -2.40 13.84
N ARG A 40 -9.57 -2.77 12.62
CA ARG A 40 -8.75 -3.55 11.68
C ARG A 40 -7.84 -2.62 10.91
N VAL A 41 -6.57 -2.99 10.83
CA VAL A 41 -5.53 -2.18 10.21
C VAL A 41 -4.64 -3.09 9.36
N VAL A 42 -4.27 -2.62 8.18
CA VAL A 42 -3.25 -3.24 7.33
C VAL A 42 -2.18 -2.24 6.98
N GLU A 43 -0.96 -2.72 6.85
CA GLU A 43 0.20 -1.93 6.46
C GLU A 43 0.64 -2.32 5.04
N VAL A 44 0.91 -1.32 4.21
CA VAL A 44 1.38 -1.47 2.83
C VAL A 44 2.63 -0.65 2.64
N TRP A 45 3.69 -1.29 2.16
CA TRP A 45 4.96 -0.66 1.86
C TRP A 45 5.11 -0.43 0.36
N ALA A 46 5.84 0.62 -0.02
CA ALA A 46 6.33 0.76 -1.38
C ALA A 46 7.79 0.33 -1.40
N GLN A 47 8.17 -0.74 -2.11
CA GLN A 47 9.53 -1.27 -2.14
C GLN A 47 9.97 -1.55 -3.57
N ARG A 48 11.26 -1.30 -3.86
CA ARG A 48 11.84 -1.70 -5.15
C ARG A 48 12.28 -3.14 -5.08
N ARG A 49 11.91 -3.94 -6.08
CA ARG A 49 12.23 -5.36 -6.15
C ARG A 49 13.33 -5.58 -7.17
N ALA A 50 14.50 -6.01 -6.70
CA ALA A 50 15.67 -6.25 -7.56
C ALA A 50 15.38 -7.33 -8.63
N SER A 51 14.61 -8.35 -8.27
CA SER A 51 14.18 -9.42 -9.17
C SER A 51 13.29 -8.95 -10.33
N ASP A 52 12.66 -7.78 -10.22
CA ASP A 52 11.79 -7.18 -11.25
C ASP A 52 12.45 -5.97 -11.91
N ASN A 53 13.75 -6.04 -12.16
CA ASN A 53 14.53 -4.95 -12.75
C ASN A 53 14.46 -3.63 -11.95
N GLY A 54 14.33 -3.75 -10.63
CA GLY A 54 14.22 -2.60 -9.72
C GLY A 54 12.89 -1.86 -9.80
N ARG A 55 11.84 -2.45 -10.38
CA ARG A 55 10.48 -1.88 -10.39
C ARG A 55 9.97 -1.66 -8.97
N LEU A 56 9.11 -0.66 -8.83
CA LEU A 56 8.46 -0.34 -7.57
C LEU A 56 7.19 -1.18 -7.40
N TRP A 57 7.04 -1.78 -6.24
CA TRP A 57 5.94 -2.66 -5.88
C TRP A 57 5.31 -2.19 -4.58
N PHE A 58 4.00 -2.41 -4.46
CA PHE A 58 3.34 -2.46 -3.17
C PHE A 58 3.57 -3.83 -2.55
N THR A 59 3.92 -3.86 -1.27
CA THR A 59 4.17 -5.08 -0.52
C THR A 59 3.44 -5.04 0.82
N GLU A 60 3.14 -6.21 1.38
CA GLU A 60 2.72 -6.32 2.77
C GLU A 60 3.89 -6.03 3.71
N ALA A 61 3.58 -5.90 5.01
CA ALA A 61 4.61 -5.97 6.04
C ALA A 61 5.44 -7.26 5.89
N GLY A 62 6.76 -7.12 5.95
CA GLY A 62 7.68 -8.24 5.70
C GLY A 62 8.09 -8.42 4.22
N GLY A 63 7.58 -7.59 3.30
CA GLY A 63 8.08 -7.53 1.92
C GLY A 63 7.44 -8.52 0.95
N PHE A 64 6.32 -9.15 1.33
CA PHE A 64 5.56 -10.00 0.41
C PHE A 64 4.91 -9.16 -0.70
N PRO A 65 5.18 -9.45 -1.99
CA PRO A 65 4.71 -8.62 -3.09
C PRO A 65 3.19 -8.74 -3.26
N ILE A 66 2.52 -7.58 -3.39
CA ILE A 66 1.10 -7.48 -3.68
C ILE A 66 0.90 -7.24 -5.18
N CYS A 67 1.37 -6.09 -5.67
CA CYS A 67 1.26 -5.69 -7.07
C CYS A 67 2.27 -4.57 -7.39
N GLU A 68 2.39 -4.24 -8.67
CA GLU A 68 3.19 -3.10 -9.14
C GLU A 68 2.61 -1.77 -8.62
N ALA A 69 3.49 -0.80 -8.34
CA ALA A 69 3.11 0.46 -7.70
C ALA A 69 2.34 1.44 -8.62
N ASP A 70 2.33 1.17 -9.92
CA ASP A 70 1.54 1.89 -10.93
C ASP A 70 0.09 1.39 -11.05
N LYS A 71 -0.28 0.36 -10.28
CA LYS A 71 -1.62 -0.25 -10.25
C LYS A 71 -2.32 -0.07 -8.90
N PRO A 72 -2.68 1.18 -8.50
CA PRO A 72 -3.28 1.45 -7.19
C PRO A 72 -4.66 0.81 -7.00
N ALA A 73 -5.38 0.48 -8.09
CA ALA A 73 -6.65 -0.24 -8.02
C ALA A 73 -6.47 -1.71 -7.60
N ASP A 74 -5.43 -2.38 -8.08
CA ASP A 74 -5.11 -3.76 -7.67
C ASP A 74 -4.66 -3.78 -6.20
N ALA A 75 -3.85 -2.80 -5.79
CA ALA A 75 -3.46 -2.62 -4.39
C ALA A 75 -4.67 -2.40 -3.46
N LEU A 76 -5.68 -1.64 -3.90
CA LEU A 76 -6.93 -1.48 -3.16
C LEU A 76 -7.64 -2.81 -2.93
N VAL A 77 -7.74 -3.66 -3.95
CA VAL A 77 -8.40 -4.97 -3.84
C VAL A 77 -7.66 -5.84 -2.83
N ALA A 78 -6.33 -5.87 -2.88
CA ALA A 78 -5.52 -6.60 -1.92
C ALA A 78 -5.69 -6.08 -0.49
N VAL A 79 -5.67 -4.76 -0.28
CA VAL A 79 -5.92 -4.13 1.02
C VAL A 79 -7.30 -4.51 1.59
N LYS A 80 -8.34 -4.50 0.75
CA LYS A 80 -9.68 -4.96 1.14
C LYS A 80 -9.68 -6.43 1.54
N GLY A 81 -8.98 -7.27 0.79
CA GLY A 81 -8.81 -8.69 1.08
C GLY A 81 -8.10 -8.93 2.41
N ALA A 82 -7.03 -8.21 2.68
CA ALA A 82 -6.27 -8.30 3.92
C ALA A 82 -7.08 -7.81 5.12
N LEU A 83 -7.77 -6.66 5.02
CA LEU A 83 -8.64 -6.14 6.07
C LEU A 83 -9.80 -7.10 6.43
N ARG A 84 -10.26 -7.93 5.49
CA ARG A 84 -11.26 -8.97 5.77
C ARG A 84 -10.69 -10.20 6.47
N GLN A 85 -9.40 -10.47 6.32
CA GLN A 85 -8.69 -11.60 6.92
C GLN A 85 -8.11 -11.28 8.30
N VAL A 86 -7.83 -10.00 8.58
CA VAL A 86 -7.54 -9.52 9.92
C VAL A 86 -8.81 -9.70 10.76
N GLY A 87 -8.84 -10.81 11.51
CA GLY A 87 -9.92 -11.13 12.46
C GLY A 87 -9.98 -10.12 13.61
N PRO A 88 -11.10 -10.07 14.34
CA PRO A 88 -11.16 -9.40 15.64
C PRO A 88 -10.26 -10.08 16.69
#